data_AF-A0A3M1REL5-F1
#
_entry.id   AF-A0A3M1REL5-F1
#
_cell.length_a   1.000
_cell.length_b   1.000
_cell.length_c   1.000
_cell.angle_alpha   90.00
_cell.angle_beta   90.00
_cell.angle_gamma   90.00
#
_symmetry.space_group_name_H-M   'P 1'
#
loop_
_entity.id
_entity.type
_entity.pdbx_description
1 polymer ?
#
loop_
_entity_poly.entity_id
_entity_poly.type
_entity_poly.pdbx_seq_one_letter_code
_entity_poly.pdbx_strand_id
1 'polypeptide(L)'
;MWGGRRPYRRAGLILVLLLGIGWWLPRAEGAVNIFSESRERAWGKEAHAEVLKTYTPYDNPALQRYVSQVGERIVRSSGRGSFRYQFLVLDDPSINAFALPGGYVYVMRGLLTELSNEAELAGVLAHEVGHAALHHAAKQYTRLLGYNFLTLGAAVAGSAAGGEGGKIAVAASSLFQQILLGYSREFELEADEFALFALHRAGYDPRAFIDFMRHLRLKNRLEGVAYHGFQSTHPSILERIVQAETLASILVSKGGRLERRSEEYLAHIDGLKYGQSRDRRYLKIYTVQAGETLQDIAQKTLGDRQKTWEIAFVNRLEEDTPLQEGEKLKVVLQKE
;
A
#
# COMPACT_ATOMS: atom_id res chain seq x y z
N MET A 1 -39.18 -77.00 -6.55
CA MET A 1 -37.73 -76.96 -6.23
C MET A 1 -37.25 -75.52 -6.29
N TRP A 2 -36.95 -74.96 -5.11
CA TRP A 2 -35.84 -74.03 -4.81
C TRP A 2 -35.62 -72.78 -5.68
N GLY A 3 -36.19 -71.66 -5.22
CA GLY A 3 -35.43 -70.52 -4.68
C GLY A 3 -34.35 -69.88 -5.56
N GLY A 4 -34.73 -68.83 -6.30
CA GLY A 4 -33.80 -67.88 -6.89
C GLY A 4 -33.09 -67.04 -5.82
N ARG A 5 -31.86 -67.43 -5.46
CA ARG A 5 -30.95 -66.62 -4.64
C ARG A 5 -30.04 -65.79 -5.56
N ARG A 6 -30.08 -64.47 -5.40
CA ARG A 6 -28.97 -63.59 -5.80
C ARG A 6 -27.75 -63.87 -4.92
N PRO A 7 -26.53 -63.84 -5.48
CA PRO A 7 -25.39 -63.35 -4.73
C PRO A 7 -24.84 -62.07 -5.37
N TYR A 8 -24.72 -61.04 -4.54
CA TYR A 8 -23.79 -59.93 -4.74
C TYR A 8 -22.39 -60.49 -4.98
N ARG A 9 -21.65 -59.92 -5.94
CA ARG A 9 -20.21 -59.53 -5.86
C ARG A 9 -19.57 -59.41 -7.25
N ARG A 10 -19.22 -58.18 -7.62
CA ARG A 10 -17.87 -57.72 -8.01
C ARG A 10 -17.98 -56.32 -8.63
N ALA A 11 -18.09 -55.31 -7.77
CA ALA A 11 -17.57 -53.98 -8.11
C ALA A 11 -16.05 -54.09 -8.10
N GLY A 12 -15.46 -54.33 -9.27
CA GLY A 12 -14.02 -54.29 -9.47
C GLY A 12 -13.60 -52.85 -9.69
N LEU A 13 -12.80 -52.34 -8.75
CA LEU A 13 -12.02 -51.11 -8.81
C LEU A 13 -11.55 -50.76 -10.24
N ILE A 14 -11.93 -49.57 -10.72
CA ILE A 14 -11.06 -48.75 -11.57
C ILE A 14 -10.93 -47.40 -10.88
N LEU A 15 -10.05 -47.37 -9.87
CA LEU A 15 -9.58 -46.16 -9.22
C LEU A 15 -8.05 -46.20 -9.19
N VAL A 16 -7.41 -46.20 -10.36
CA VAL A 16 -5.98 -45.90 -10.47
C VAL A 16 -5.74 -45.27 -11.84
N LEU A 17 -5.45 -43.96 -11.85
CA LEU A 17 -4.57 -43.21 -12.78
C LEU A 17 -4.95 -41.73 -12.90
N LEU A 18 -5.11 -41.03 -11.77
CA LEU A 18 -5.08 -39.55 -11.74
C LEU A 18 -4.23 -38.99 -10.59
N LEU A 19 -3.19 -39.73 -10.17
CA LEU A 19 -2.23 -39.24 -9.17
C LEU A 19 -0.82 -38.98 -9.73
N GLY A 20 -0.63 -39.07 -11.05
CA GLY A 20 0.70 -38.94 -11.68
C GLY A 20 0.98 -37.62 -12.41
N ILE A 21 -0.04 -36.81 -12.73
CA ILE A 21 0.15 -35.64 -13.62
C ILE A 21 0.47 -34.35 -12.84
N GLY A 22 0.13 -34.30 -11.54
CA GLY A 22 0.36 -33.10 -10.72
C GLY A 22 1.83 -32.78 -10.42
N TRP A 23 2.75 -33.71 -10.70
CA TRP A 23 4.19 -33.56 -10.41
C TRP A 23 5.00 -33.08 -11.63
N TRP A 24 4.41 -33.09 -12.83
CA TRP A 24 5.08 -32.70 -14.09
C TRP A 24 4.57 -31.39 -14.69
N LEU A 25 3.56 -30.76 -14.08
CA LEU A 25 3.27 -29.37 -14.37
C LEU A 25 4.42 -28.55 -13.76
N PRO A 26 5.21 -27.81 -14.55
CA PRO A 26 6.12 -26.84 -13.97
C PRO A 26 5.30 -25.99 -13.01
N ARG A 27 5.66 -26.01 -11.73
CA ARG A 27 5.24 -24.94 -10.82
C ARG A 27 5.75 -23.69 -11.50
N ALA A 28 4.86 -22.94 -12.13
CA ALA A 28 5.20 -21.64 -12.67
C ALA A 28 5.55 -20.78 -11.45
N GLU A 29 6.81 -20.85 -11.03
CA GLU A 29 7.43 -19.98 -10.05
C GLU A 29 7.50 -18.60 -10.68
N GLY A 30 6.35 -17.92 -10.69
CA GLY A 30 6.12 -16.65 -11.36
C GLY A 30 4.70 -16.57 -11.89
N ALA A 31 3.90 -15.65 -11.35
CA ALA A 31 2.61 -15.35 -11.93
C ALA A 31 2.82 -14.72 -13.31
N VAL A 32 2.26 -15.34 -14.35
CA VAL A 32 2.30 -14.80 -15.71
C VAL A 32 1.22 -13.73 -15.85
N ASN A 33 1.58 -12.57 -16.40
CA ASN A 33 0.58 -11.61 -16.89
C ASN A 33 0.16 -12.02 -18.30
N ILE A 34 -1.10 -12.43 -18.49
CA ILE A 34 -1.64 -12.80 -19.82
C ILE A 34 -2.32 -11.63 -20.54
N PHE A 35 -2.33 -10.44 -19.93
CA PHE A 35 -3.01 -9.27 -20.46
C PHE A 35 -2.02 -8.28 -21.07
N SER A 36 -2.46 -7.58 -22.12
CA SER A 36 -1.68 -6.50 -22.70
C SER A 36 -1.73 -5.25 -21.81
N GLU A 37 -0.69 -4.43 -21.86
CA GLU A 37 -0.70 -3.13 -21.16
C GLU A 37 -1.84 -2.23 -21.61
N SER A 38 -2.28 -2.33 -22.88
CA SER A 38 -3.44 -1.58 -23.38
C SER A 38 -4.73 -1.96 -22.65
N ARG A 39 -4.88 -3.25 -22.32
CA ARG A 39 -6.00 -3.75 -21.54
C ARG A 39 -5.91 -3.33 -20.09
N GLU A 40 -4.71 -3.37 -19.50
CA GLU A 40 -4.48 -2.85 -18.15
C GLU A 40 -4.79 -1.37 -18.03
N ARG A 41 -4.42 -0.55 -19.03
CA ARG A 41 -4.80 0.87 -19.10
C ARG A 41 -6.31 1.06 -19.16
N ALA A 42 -7.03 0.22 -19.92
CA ALA A 42 -8.49 0.28 -20.00
C ALA A 42 -9.15 -0.06 -18.66
N TRP A 43 -8.71 -1.13 -17.99
CA TRP A 43 -9.19 -1.47 -16.65
C TRP A 43 -8.88 -0.40 -15.62
N GLY A 44 -7.66 0.13 -15.65
CA GLY A 44 -7.24 1.22 -14.79
C GLY A 44 -8.13 2.46 -14.91
N LYS A 45 -8.44 2.86 -16.14
CA LYS A 45 -9.33 4.00 -16.42
C LYS A 45 -10.74 3.80 -15.85
N GLU A 46 -11.29 2.61 -15.99
CA GLU A 46 -12.62 2.29 -15.47
C GLU A 46 -12.63 2.18 -13.95
N ALA A 47 -11.63 1.51 -13.36
CA ALA A 47 -11.46 1.43 -11.92
C ALA A 47 -11.19 2.81 -11.29
N HIS A 48 -10.49 3.71 -11.98
CA HIS A 48 -10.30 5.10 -11.55
C HIS A 48 -11.64 5.83 -11.43
N ALA A 49 -12.56 5.63 -12.39
CA ALA A 49 -13.89 6.21 -12.31
C ALA A 49 -14.69 5.69 -11.11
N GLU A 50 -14.54 4.41 -10.76
CA GLU A 50 -15.14 3.85 -9.53
C GLU A 50 -14.52 4.43 -8.26
N VAL A 51 -13.18 4.58 -8.21
CA VAL A 51 -12.50 5.22 -7.07
C VAL A 51 -13.04 6.62 -6.83
N LEU A 52 -13.26 7.42 -7.87
CA LEU A 52 -13.78 8.79 -7.73
C LEU A 52 -15.27 8.85 -7.33
N LYS A 53 -16.02 7.75 -7.44
CA LYS A 53 -17.38 7.66 -6.87
C LYS A 53 -17.34 7.37 -5.37
N THR A 54 -16.33 6.64 -4.90
CA THR A 54 -16.18 6.25 -3.50
C THR A 54 -15.41 7.29 -2.68
N TYR A 55 -14.35 7.86 -3.25
CA TYR A 55 -13.41 8.74 -2.57
C TYR A 55 -13.38 10.11 -3.20
N THR A 56 -13.30 11.14 -2.35
CA THR A 56 -13.16 12.53 -2.79
C THR A 56 -11.68 12.91 -2.84
N PRO A 57 -11.19 13.56 -3.91
CA PRO A 57 -9.87 14.17 -3.93
C PRO A 57 -9.68 15.15 -2.77
N TYR A 58 -8.51 15.14 -2.13
CA TYR A 58 -8.21 16.08 -1.05
C TYR A 58 -7.98 17.48 -1.61
N ASP A 59 -8.75 18.46 -1.12
CA ASP A 59 -8.70 19.85 -1.59
C ASP A 59 -7.48 20.59 -1.03
N ASN A 60 -6.31 20.29 -1.57
CA ASN A 60 -5.06 20.99 -1.31
C ASN A 60 -4.13 20.90 -2.55
N PRO A 61 -4.18 21.88 -3.47
CA PRO A 61 -3.37 21.86 -4.67
C PRO A 61 -1.85 21.86 -4.43
N ALA A 62 -1.39 22.45 -3.32
CA ALA A 62 0.03 22.47 -2.99
C ALA A 62 0.53 21.08 -2.58
N LEU A 63 -0.19 20.42 -1.66
CA LEU A 63 0.10 19.05 -1.25
C LEU A 63 -0.01 18.06 -2.41
N GLN A 64 -1.06 18.20 -3.24
CA GLN A 64 -1.23 17.35 -4.42
C GLN A 64 -0.04 17.46 -5.38
N ARG A 65 0.43 18.68 -5.68
CA ARG A 65 1.64 18.90 -6.50
C ARG A 65 2.87 18.27 -5.88
N TYR A 66 3.07 18.46 -4.57
CA TYR A 66 4.20 17.88 -3.85
C TYR A 66 4.23 16.35 -3.92
N VAL A 67 3.12 15.68 -3.59
CA VAL A 67 3.00 14.21 -3.69
C VAL A 67 3.26 13.73 -5.12
N SER A 68 2.75 14.45 -6.12
CA SER A 68 2.99 14.14 -7.53
C SER A 68 4.47 14.27 -7.90
N GLN A 69 5.16 15.32 -7.43
CA GLN A 69 6.58 15.53 -7.69
C GLN A 69 7.45 14.42 -7.08
N VAL A 70 7.15 13.99 -5.86
CA VAL A 70 7.84 12.87 -5.21
C VAL A 70 7.61 11.57 -6.00
N GLY A 71 6.35 11.28 -6.35
CA GLY A 71 6.00 10.10 -7.14
C GLY A 71 6.64 10.08 -8.53
N GLU A 72 6.66 11.21 -9.23
CA GLU A 72 7.33 11.34 -10.53
C GLU A 72 8.85 11.16 -10.42
N ARG A 73 9.49 11.64 -9.34
CA ARG A 73 10.92 11.39 -9.10
C ARG A 73 11.21 9.90 -8.98
N ILE A 74 10.35 9.16 -8.29
CA ILE A 74 10.42 7.71 -8.17
C ILE A 74 10.20 7.01 -9.52
N VAL A 75 9.21 7.42 -10.30
CA VAL A 75 8.95 6.84 -11.63
C VAL A 75 10.15 7.05 -12.56
N ARG A 76 10.80 8.23 -12.52
CA ARG A 76 12.02 8.49 -13.30
C ARG A 76 13.21 7.64 -12.85
N SER A 77 13.34 7.33 -11.56
CA SER A 77 14.46 6.54 -11.03
C SER A 77 14.26 5.03 -11.14
N SER A 78 13.02 4.56 -11.30
CA SER A 78 12.70 3.12 -11.31
C SER A 78 13.28 2.38 -12.52
N GLY A 79 13.49 3.07 -13.64
CA GLY A 79 13.94 2.48 -14.90
C GLY A 79 12.87 1.63 -15.61
N ARG A 80 11.62 1.66 -15.14
CA ARG A 80 10.47 0.94 -15.71
C ARG A 80 9.29 1.88 -15.88
N GLY A 81 9.15 2.45 -17.07
CA GLY A 81 8.11 3.42 -17.42
C GLY A 81 7.08 2.90 -18.41
N SER A 82 6.41 1.78 -18.11
CA SER A 82 5.36 1.19 -18.98
C SER A 82 4.05 1.98 -18.98
N PHE A 83 3.82 2.83 -17.97
CA PHE A 83 2.59 3.59 -17.80
C PHE A 83 2.82 5.10 -17.62
N ARG A 84 1.78 5.89 -17.92
CA ARG A 84 1.71 7.29 -17.52
C ARG A 84 1.14 7.35 -16.11
N TYR A 85 2.03 7.58 -15.14
CA TYR A 85 1.65 7.59 -13.74
C TYR A 85 0.88 8.85 -13.37
N GLN A 86 -0.14 8.69 -12.53
CA GLN A 86 -0.95 9.76 -11.96
C GLN A 86 -1.08 9.51 -10.46
N PHE A 87 -0.72 10.51 -9.66
CA PHE A 87 -0.77 10.44 -8.21
C PHE A 87 -1.97 11.26 -7.71
N LEU A 88 -2.72 10.77 -6.74
CA LEU A 88 -3.86 11.50 -6.18
C LEU A 88 -3.94 11.33 -4.65
N VAL A 89 -4.06 12.44 -3.94
CA VAL A 89 -4.35 12.45 -2.50
C VAL A 89 -5.86 12.41 -2.30
N LEU A 90 -6.34 11.49 -1.48
CA LEU A 90 -7.77 11.31 -1.18
C LEU A 90 -8.11 11.80 0.23
N ASP A 91 -9.27 12.44 0.40
CA ASP A 91 -9.79 12.94 1.68
C ASP A 91 -10.35 11.81 2.56
N ASP A 92 -9.53 10.81 2.86
CA ASP A 92 -9.87 9.67 3.70
C ASP A 92 -8.91 9.57 4.90
N PRO A 93 -9.41 9.43 6.14
CA PRO A 93 -8.58 9.37 7.35
C PRO A 93 -7.87 8.02 7.54
N SER A 94 -8.11 7.02 6.69
CA SER A 94 -7.39 5.77 6.74
C SER A 94 -5.91 5.95 6.38
N ILE A 95 -5.06 5.12 6.97
CA ILE A 95 -3.65 4.97 6.65
C ILE A 95 -3.60 3.89 5.59
N ASN A 96 -3.68 4.33 4.34
CA ASN A 96 -3.58 3.46 3.18
C ASN A 96 -3.01 4.19 1.95
N ALA A 97 -2.47 3.41 1.03
CA ALA A 97 -2.12 3.80 -0.33
C ALA A 97 -2.40 2.59 -1.24
N PHE A 98 -2.66 2.82 -2.53
CA PHE A 98 -2.79 1.72 -3.48
C PHE A 98 -2.53 2.17 -4.91
N ALA A 99 -2.12 1.25 -5.77
CA ALA A 99 -2.05 1.45 -7.22
C ALA A 99 -3.10 0.63 -7.99
N LEU A 100 -3.66 1.23 -9.04
CA LEU A 100 -4.45 0.52 -10.04
C LEU A 100 -3.59 0.20 -11.28
N PRO A 101 -4.01 -0.80 -12.08
CA PRO A 101 -3.47 -1.00 -13.43
C PRO A 101 -3.41 0.31 -14.22
N GLY A 102 -2.43 0.46 -15.10
CA GLY A 102 -2.33 1.65 -15.94
C GLY A 102 -1.72 2.90 -15.29
N GLY A 103 -1.25 2.81 -14.04
CA GLY A 103 -0.40 3.84 -13.41
C GLY A 103 -1.12 4.84 -12.50
N TYR A 104 -2.36 4.59 -12.09
CA TYR A 104 -3.01 5.42 -11.07
C TYR A 104 -2.53 5.00 -9.69
N VAL A 105 -2.04 5.95 -8.89
CA VAL A 105 -1.53 5.73 -7.53
C VAL A 105 -2.26 6.69 -6.59
N TYR A 106 -2.79 6.15 -5.49
CA TYR A 106 -3.58 6.90 -4.54
C TYR A 106 -2.93 6.86 -3.16
N VAL A 107 -3.00 7.97 -2.45
CA VAL A 107 -2.56 8.09 -1.07
C VAL A 107 -3.68 8.70 -0.23
N MET A 108 -4.07 8.01 0.83
CA MET A 108 -5.07 8.55 1.77
C MET A 108 -4.41 9.61 2.66
N ARG A 109 -5.13 10.70 2.96
CA ARG A 109 -4.57 11.75 3.83
C ARG A 109 -4.17 11.25 5.21
N GLY A 110 -4.84 10.20 5.72
CA GLY A 110 -4.45 9.58 7.00
C GLY A 110 -3.06 8.96 6.96
N LEU A 111 -2.63 8.40 5.82
CA LEU A 111 -1.27 7.88 5.69
C LEU A 111 -0.22 9.00 5.83
N LEU A 112 -0.48 10.17 5.25
CA LEU A 112 0.42 11.32 5.32
C LEU A 112 0.63 11.82 6.75
N THR A 113 -0.33 11.63 7.68
CA THR A 113 -0.13 12.06 9.07
C THR A 113 0.88 11.18 9.81
N GLU A 114 1.05 9.93 9.36
CA GLU A 114 1.93 8.95 10.00
C GLU A 114 3.38 9.10 9.60
N LEU A 115 3.67 9.64 8.40
CA LEU A 115 5.03 9.75 7.90
C LEU A 115 5.79 10.86 8.64
N SER A 116 7.11 10.70 8.75
CA SER A 116 7.99 11.67 9.40
C SER A 116 8.87 12.45 8.43
N ASN A 117 8.99 12.02 7.17
CA ASN A 117 9.86 12.65 6.19
C ASN A 117 9.50 12.26 4.74
N GLU A 118 10.08 12.97 3.76
CA GLU A 118 9.81 12.76 2.33
C GLU A 118 10.29 11.39 1.84
N ALA A 119 11.39 10.85 2.39
CA ALA A 119 11.87 9.53 1.99
C ALA A 119 10.92 8.40 2.40
N GLU A 120 10.17 8.55 3.51
CA GLU A 120 9.10 7.62 3.87
C GLU A 120 7.93 7.69 2.86
N LEU A 121 7.50 8.91 2.49
CA LEU A 121 6.49 9.11 1.44
C LEU A 121 6.94 8.49 0.12
N ALA A 122 8.18 8.78 -0.28
CA ALA A 122 8.79 8.23 -1.47
C ALA A 122 8.83 6.70 -1.43
N GLY A 123 9.04 6.10 -0.25
CA GLY A 123 9.06 4.65 -0.09
C GLY A 123 7.69 4.02 -0.31
N VAL A 124 6.64 4.59 0.28
CA VAL A 124 5.26 4.16 0.04
C VAL A 124 4.90 4.31 -1.44
N LEU A 125 5.21 5.46 -2.05
CA LEU A 125 4.93 5.66 -3.48
C LEU A 125 5.73 4.71 -4.37
N ALA A 126 6.98 4.40 -4.01
CA ALA A 126 7.80 3.46 -4.76
C ALA A 126 7.29 2.02 -4.67
N HIS A 127 6.75 1.63 -3.51
CA HIS A 127 6.05 0.36 -3.32
C HIS A 127 4.83 0.24 -4.25
N GLU A 128 3.97 1.27 -4.25
CA GLU A 128 2.79 1.30 -5.12
C GLU A 128 3.14 1.35 -6.62
N VAL A 129 4.16 2.13 -6.98
CA VAL A 129 4.69 2.14 -8.35
C VAL A 129 5.23 0.76 -8.73
N GLY A 130 5.83 0.02 -7.77
CA GLY A 130 6.27 -1.35 -7.94
C GLY A 130 5.13 -2.30 -8.28
N HIS A 131 4.01 -2.24 -7.56
CA HIS A 131 2.81 -3.05 -7.89
C HIS A 131 2.32 -2.81 -9.31
N ALA A 132 2.26 -1.56 -9.75
CA ALA A 132 1.87 -1.21 -11.11
C ALA A 132 2.92 -1.65 -12.15
N ALA A 133 4.20 -1.33 -11.93
CA ALA A 133 5.30 -1.61 -12.86
C ALA A 133 5.58 -3.10 -13.04
N LEU A 134 5.26 -3.92 -12.04
CA LEU A 134 5.39 -5.37 -12.05
C LEU A 134 4.08 -6.10 -12.39
N HIS A 135 3.03 -5.34 -12.73
CA HIS A 135 1.73 -5.85 -13.17
C HIS A 135 1.06 -6.77 -12.13
N HIS A 136 1.24 -6.51 -10.83
CA HIS A 136 0.77 -7.39 -9.76
C HIS A 136 -0.75 -7.59 -9.80
N ALA A 137 -1.54 -6.55 -10.06
CA ALA A 137 -2.99 -6.67 -10.23
C ALA A 137 -3.38 -7.62 -11.37
N ALA A 138 -2.76 -7.48 -12.55
CA ALA A 138 -3.05 -8.31 -13.71
C ALA A 138 -2.58 -9.76 -13.51
N LYS A 139 -1.40 -9.96 -12.90
CA LYS A 139 -0.88 -11.28 -12.49
C LYS A 139 -1.79 -11.96 -11.46
N GLN A 140 -2.27 -11.22 -10.46
CA GLN A 140 -3.20 -11.75 -9.44
C GLN A 140 -4.54 -12.14 -10.07
N TYR A 141 -5.07 -11.31 -10.96
CA TYR A 141 -6.29 -11.63 -11.70
C TYR A 141 -6.12 -12.85 -12.61
N THR A 142 -4.96 -13.00 -13.25
CA THR A 142 -4.61 -14.20 -14.02
C THR A 142 -4.63 -15.45 -13.13
N ARG A 143 -4.02 -15.39 -11.94
CA ARG A 143 -4.08 -16.49 -10.96
C ARG A 143 -5.52 -16.83 -10.59
N LEU A 144 -6.36 -15.83 -10.33
CA LEU A 144 -7.78 -16.03 -10.01
C LEU A 144 -8.54 -16.71 -11.15
N LEU A 145 -8.32 -16.30 -12.40
CA LEU A 145 -8.91 -16.97 -13.56
C LEU A 145 -8.40 -18.41 -13.71
N GLY A 146 -7.12 -18.67 -13.42
CA GLY A 146 -6.53 -20.01 -13.46
C GLY A 146 -7.10 -20.95 -12.38
N TYR A 147 -7.24 -20.48 -11.14
CA TYR A 147 -7.93 -21.22 -10.07
C TYR A 147 -9.38 -21.49 -10.44
N ASN A 148 -10.03 -20.47 -11.00
CA ASN A 148 -11.37 -20.57 -11.48
C ASN A 148 -11.49 -21.42 -12.76
N PHE A 149 -10.44 -21.77 -13.50
CA PHE A 149 -10.59 -22.62 -14.69
C PHE A 149 -11.15 -24.03 -14.35
N LEU A 150 -11.00 -24.47 -13.10
CA LEU A 150 -11.67 -25.66 -12.55
C LEU A 150 -13.16 -25.45 -12.20
N THR A 151 -13.61 -24.20 -11.97
CA THR A 151 -14.96 -23.83 -11.49
C THR A 151 -15.77 -22.98 -12.49
N LEU A 152 -15.12 -22.36 -13.47
CA LEU A 152 -15.58 -21.23 -14.31
C LEU A 152 -15.81 -21.65 -15.76
N GLY A 153 -15.81 -22.95 -16.04
CA GLY A 153 -16.55 -23.48 -17.20
C GLY A 153 -18.03 -23.07 -17.15
N ALA A 154 -18.58 -22.78 -15.97
CA ALA A 154 -19.98 -22.40 -15.77
C ALA A 154 -20.26 -20.88 -15.81
N ALA A 155 -19.35 -20.01 -15.37
CA ALA A 155 -19.65 -18.59 -15.19
C ALA A 155 -19.36 -17.72 -16.43
N VAL A 156 -18.35 -18.06 -17.24
CA VAL A 156 -18.03 -17.30 -18.46
C VAL A 156 -19.14 -17.43 -19.50
N ALA A 157 -19.82 -18.59 -19.56
CA ALA A 157 -20.96 -18.82 -20.44
C ALA A 157 -22.17 -17.89 -20.12
N GLY A 158 -22.34 -17.46 -18.86
CA GLY A 158 -23.44 -16.56 -18.46
C GLY A 158 -23.17 -15.07 -18.72
N SER A 159 -21.90 -14.67 -18.90
CA SER A 159 -21.48 -13.26 -19.07
C SER A 159 -21.59 -12.72 -20.50
N ALA A 160 -22.07 -13.53 -21.46
CA ALA A 160 -22.13 -13.20 -22.87
C ALA A 160 -23.15 -12.09 -23.24
N ALA A 161 -23.91 -11.54 -22.28
CA ALA A 161 -24.92 -10.52 -22.52
C ALA A 161 -24.39 -9.07 -22.59
N GLY A 162 -23.15 -8.80 -22.13
CA GLY A 162 -22.52 -7.48 -22.21
C GLY A 162 -21.50 -7.43 -23.34
N GLY A 163 -21.58 -6.44 -24.23
CA GLY A 163 -20.54 -6.16 -25.22
C GLY A 163 -19.16 -5.93 -24.59
N GLU A 164 -18.12 -5.74 -25.40
CA GLU A 164 -16.72 -5.65 -24.93
C GLU A 164 -16.51 -4.60 -23.81
N GLY A 165 -17.20 -3.46 -23.88
CA GLY A 165 -17.17 -2.44 -22.82
C GLY A 165 -17.74 -2.92 -21.46
N GLY A 166 -18.83 -3.70 -21.47
CA GLY A 166 -19.41 -4.26 -20.24
C GLY A 166 -18.48 -5.28 -19.57
N LYS A 167 -17.74 -6.06 -20.37
CA LYS A 167 -16.73 -7.01 -19.85
C LYS A 167 -15.54 -6.28 -19.21
N ILE A 168 -15.13 -5.14 -19.77
CA ILE A 168 -14.07 -4.30 -19.19
C ILE A 168 -14.52 -3.75 -17.83
N ALA A 169 -15.75 -3.25 -17.72
CA ALA A 169 -16.29 -2.72 -16.47
C ALA A 169 -16.33 -3.76 -15.35
N VAL A 170 -16.89 -4.94 -15.62
CA VAL A 170 -16.95 -6.03 -14.62
C VAL A 170 -15.55 -6.47 -14.18
N ALA A 171 -14.61 -6.60 -15.12
CA ALA A 171 -13.23 -6.96 -14.79
C ALA A 171 -12.52 -5.87 -13.99
N ALA A 172 -12.72 -4.59 -14.33
CA ALA A 172 -12.16 -3.45 -13.61
C ALA A 172 -12.67 -3.36 -12.17
N SER A 173 -13.99 -3.52 -11.95
CA SER A 173 -14.56 -3.57 -10.62
C SER A 173 -14.03 -4.76 -9.82
N SER A 174 -13.92 -5.94 -10.43
CA SER A 174 -13.36 -7.13 -9.77
C SER A 174 -11.89 -6.93 -9.38
N LEU A 175 -11.08 -6.37 -10.28
CA LEU A 175 -9.69 -6.03 -10.02
C LEU A 175 -9.55 -5.04 -8.86
N PHE A 176 -10.35 -3.97 -8.87
CA PHE A 176 -10.36 -2.98 -7.80
C PHE A 176 -10.67 -3.61 -6.45
N GLN A 177 -11.71 -4.45 -6.37
CA GLN A 177 -12.03 -5.16 -5.13
C GLN A 177 -10.91 -6.10 -4.66
N GLN A 178 -10.19 -6.75 -5.59
CA GLN A 178 -9.05 -7.60 -5.22
C GLN A 178 -7.87 -6.80 -4.69
N ILE A 179 -7.61 -5.62 -5.24
CA ILE A 179 -6.56 -4.72 -4.72
C ILE A 179 -6.89 -4.30 -3.28
N LEU A 180 -8.16 -4.04 -2.97
CA LEU A 180 -8.61 -3.75 -1.60
C LEU A 180 -8.50 -4.94 -0.64
N LEU A 181 -8.45 -6.17 -1.16
CA LEU A 181 -8.21 -7.39 -0.37
C LEU A 181 -6.71 -7.68 -0.19
N GLY A 182 -5.85 -7.02 -0.96
CA GLY A 182 -4.40 -7.10 -0.85
C GLY A 182 -3.72 -8.08 -1.79
N TYR A 183 -2.38 -8.02 -1.80
CA TYR A 183 -1.55 -8.85 -2.66
C TYR A 183 -0.98 -10.09 -1.94
N SER A 184 -0.49 -11.04 -2.74
CA SER A 184 0.22 -12.19 -2.20
C SER A 184 1.58 -11.77 -1.63
N ARG A 185 2.10 -12.53 -0.67
CA ARG A 185 3.40 -12.27 -0.03
C ARG A 185 4.52 -12.11 -1.06
N GLU A 186 4.53 -12.89 -2.13
CA GLU A 186 5.56 -12.82 -3.17
C GLU A 186 5.53 -11.46 -3.89
N PHE A 187 4.34 -10.94 -4.18
CA PHE A 187 4.19 -9.62 -4.81
C PHE A 187 4.55 -8.47 -3.87
N GLU A 188 4.30 -8.61 -2.57
CA GLU A 188 4.76 -7.63 -1.57
C GLU A 188 6.28 -7.57 -1.52
N LEU A 189 6.97 -8.72 -1.51
CA LEU A 189 8.43 -8.79 -1.52
C LEU A 189 9.04 -8.24 -2.82
N GLU A 190 8.44 -8.55 -3.97
CA GLU A 190 8.83 -7.97 -5.26
C GLU A 190 8.65 -6.44 -5.28
N ALA A 191 7.57 -5.92 -4.70
CA ALA A 191 7.32 -4.48 -4.59
C ALA A 191 8.27 -3.79 -3.60
N ASP A 192 8.60 -4.42 -2.47
CA ASP A 192 9.58 -3.92 -1.51
C ASP A 192 10.98 -3.81 -2.14
N GLU A 193 11.43 -4.85 -2.85
CA GLU A 193 12.70 -4.84 -3.55
C GLU A 193 12.74 -3.72 -4.58
N PHE A 194 11.68 -3.59 -5.38
CA PHE A 194 11.53 -2.50 -6.34
C PHE A 194 11.62 -1.13 -5.65
N ALA A 195 10.91 -0.94 -4.54
CA ALA A 195 10.88 0.31 -3.80
C ALA A 195 12.27 0.72 -3.31
N LEU A 196 13.02 -0.21 -2.73
CA LEU A 196 14.38 0.04 -2.21
C LEU A 196 15.35 0.47 -3.32
N PHE A 197 15.32 -0.20 -4.48
CA PHE A 197 16.12 0.22 -5.63
C PHE A 197 15.71 1.58 -6.17
N ALA A 198 14.40 1.85 -6.29
CA ALA A 198 13.89 3.12 -6.80
C ALA A 198 14.25 4.30 -5.86
N LEU A 199 14.16 4.10 -4.54
CA LEU A 199 14.57 5.06 -3.52
C LEU A 199 16.05 5.39 -3.64
N HIS A 200 16.91 4.37 -3.62
CA HIS A 200 18.35 4.55 -3.71
C HIS A 200 18.74 5.31 -4.99
N ARG A 201 18.17 4.94 -6.14
CA ARG A 201 18.41 5.63 -7.42
C ARG A 201 17.86 7.05 -7.44
N ALA A 202 16.79 7.32 -6.71
CA ALA A 202 16.24 8.67 -6.56
C ALA A 202 17.05 9.54 -5.58
N GLY A 203 18.00 8.98 -4.83
CA GLY A 203 18.76 9.69 -3.80
C GLY A 203 18.04 9.79 -2.45
N TYR A 204 17.02 8.98 -2.22
CA TYR A 204 16.37 8.85 -0.92
C TYR A 204 17.01 7.73 -0.11
N ASP A 205 17.10 7.92 1.22
CA ASP A 205 17.56 6.88 2.14
C ASP A 205 16.59 5.68 2.15
N PRO A 206 16.97 4.49 1.63
CA PRO A 206 16.08 3.33 1.56
C PRO A 206 15.64 2.83 2.94
N ARG A 207 16.40 3.15 4.00
CA ARG A 207 16.05 2.79 5.38
C ARG A 207 14.78 3.49 5.86
N ALA A 208 14.42 4.64 5.28
CA ALA A 208 13.20 5.36 5.65
C ALA A 208 11.95 4.50 5.42
N PHE A 209 11.89 3.73 4.32
CA PHE A 209 10.77 2.84 4.06
C PHE A 209 10.61 1.75 5.13
N ILE A 210 11.73 1.25 5.65
CA ILE A 210 11.76 0.28 6.75
C ILE A 210 11.30 0.93 8.06
N ASP A 211 11.76 2.16 8.34
CA ASP A 211 11.36 2.92 9.52
C ASP A 211 9.83 3.15 9.54
N PHE A 212 9.24 3.45 8.37
CA PHE A 212 7.78 3.52 8.22
C PHE A 212 7.08 2.17 8.50
N MET A 213 7.56 1.06 7.94
CA MET A 213 6.98 -0.27 8.20
C MET A 213 7.04 -0.64 9.70
N ARG A 214 8.15 -0.31 10.38
CA ARG A 214 8.30 -0.51 11.83
C ARG A 214 7.29 0.33 12.62
N HIS A 215 7.09 1.59 12.22
CA HIS A 215 6.09 2.47 12.83
C HIS A 215 4.68 1.88 12.71
N LEU A 216 4.26 1.47 11.51
CA LEU A 216 2.96 0.84 11.32
C LEU A 216 2.78 -0.40 12.19
N ARG A 217 3.81 -1.26 12.27
CA ARG A 217 3.77 -2.44 13.14
C ARG A 217 3.60 -2.08 14.62
N LEU A 218 4.27 -1.02 15.09
CA LEU A 218 4.14 -0.56 16.47
C LEU A 218 2.74 -0.01 16.72
N LYS A 219 2.24 0.87 15.84
CA LYS A 219 0.89 1.43 15.92
C LYS A 219 -0.19 0.33 15.99
N ASN A 220 -0.08 -0.68 15.13
CA ASN A 220 -1.03 -1.79 15.08
C ASN A 220 -1.02 -2.65 16.36
N ARG A 221 0.10 -2.69 17.09
CA ARG A 221 0.19 -3.35 18.40
C ARG A 221 -0.43 -2.52 19.52
N LEU A 222 -0.24 -1.20 19.48
CA LEU A 222 -0.71 -0.28 20.53
C LEU A 222 -2.22 -0.04 20.46
N GLU A 223 -2.79 0.06 19.25
CA GLU A 223 -4.21 0.40 19.09
C GLU A 223 -5.16 -0.79 19.34
N GLY A 224 -4.65 -2.03 19.47
CA GLY A 224 -5.37 -3.23 19.93
C GLY A 224 -6.51 -3.73 19.02
N VAL A 225 -7.03 -2.86 18.17
CA VAL A 225 -7.90 -3.13 17.04
C VAL A 225 -6.98 -3.26 15.85
N ALA A 226 -7.06 -4.38 15.14
CA ALA A 226 -6.29 -4.57 13.93
C ALA A 226 -6.55 -3.38 12.99
N TYR A 227 -5.56 -2.50 12.89
CA TYR A 227 -5.63 -1.35 12.01
C TYR A 227 -5.53 -1.89 10.59
N HIS A 228 -6.69 -1.99 9.93
CA HIS A 228 -6.88 -2.82 8.74
C HIS A 228 -6.66 -2.09 7.41
N GLY A 229 -6.12 -0.87 7.39
CA GLY A 229 -5.90 -0.16 6.13
C GLY A 229 -4.72 -0.76 5.34
N PHE A 230 -3.53 -0.22 5.60
CA PHE A 230 -2.29 -0.64 4.95
C PHE A 230 -1.92 -2.10 5.24
N GLN A 231 -2.00 -2.58 6.50
CA GLN A 231 -1.59 -3.96 6.80
C GLN A 231 -2.53 -5.02 6.20
N SER A 232 -3.83 -4.75 6.07
CA SER A 232 -4.73 -5.75 5.46
C SER A 232 -4.52 -5.87 3.97
N THR A 233 -4.23 -4.76 3.30
CA THR A 233 -3.91 -4.73 1.87
C THR A 233 -2.48 -5.19 1.59
N HIS A 234 -1.58 -5.05 2.56
CA HIS A 234 -0.16 -5.40 2.43
C HIS A 234 0.34 -6.29 3.60
N PRO A 235 -0.05 -7.58 3.65
CA PRO A 235 0.26 -8.47 4.76
C PRO A 235 1.75 -8.84 4.88
N SER A 236 2.12 -9.42 6.04
CA SER A 236 3.47 -9.94 6.42
C SER A 236 4.58 -8.92 6.76
N ILE A 237 4.23 -7.77 7.35
CA ILE A 237 5.16 -6.68 7.71
C ILE A 237 6.46 -7.15 8.41
N LEU A 238 6.40 -8.10 9.35
CA LEU A 238 7.61 -8.55 10.07
C LEU A 238 8.67 -9.14 9.13
N GLU A 239 8.25 -10.00 8.21
CA GLU A 239 9.17 -10.68 7.32
C GLU A 239 9.73 -9.72 6.27
N ARG A 240 8.85 -8.87 5.72
CA ARG A 240 9.21 -7.81 4.79
C ARG A 240 10.29 -6.89 5.35
N ILE A 241 10.17 -6.49 6.64
CA ILE A 241 11.19 -5.72 7.34
C ILE A 241 12.55 -6.44 7.31
N VAL A 242 12.60 -7.73 7.67
CA VAL A 242 13.86 -8.49 7.72
C VAL A 242 14.52 -8.58 6.34
N GLN A 243 13.74 -8.85 5.29
CA GLN A 243 14.28 -8.90 3.92
C GLN A 243 14.75 -7.52 3.43
N ALA A 244 13.93 -6.49 3.67
CA ALA A 244 14.22 -5.12 3.29
C ALA A 244 15.48 -4.58 3.97
N GLU A 245 15.71 -4.90 5.26
CA GLU A 245 16.88 -4.47 6.02
C GLU A 245 18.20 -4.91 5.39
N THR A 246 18.26 -6.15 4.92
CA THR A 246 19.46 -6.70 4.29
C THR A 246 19.76 -5.95 3.00
N LEU A 247 18.76 -5.78 2.13
CA LEU A 247 18.93 -5.08 0.86
C LEU A 247 19.23 -3.58 1.05
N ALA A 248 18.52 -2.90 1.96
CA ALA A 248 18.77 -1.49 2.27
C ALA A 248 20.21 -1.26 2.77
N SER A 249 20.74 -2.17 3.60
CA SER A 249 22.12 -2.09 4.08
C SER A 249 23.13 -2.23 2.94
N ILE A 250 22.87 -3.14 1.99
CA ILE A 250 23.69 -3.29 0.78
C ILE A 250 23.62 -2.04 -0.11
N LEU A 251 22.45 -1.43 -0.26
CA LEU A 251 22.28 -0.23 -1.07
C LEU A 251 23.00 0.96 -0.43
N VAL A 252 22.82 1.19 0.87
CA VAL A 252 23.49 2.28 1.59
C VAL A 252 25.02 2.13 1.54
N SER A 253 25.56 0.90 1.61
CA SER A 253 27.01 0.69 1.55
C SER A 253 27.64 1.00 0.18
N LYS A 254 26.83 1.10 -0.88
CA LYS A 254 27.30 1.59 -2.20
C LYS A 254 27.60 3.09 -2.22
N GLY A 255 27.24 3.82 -1.15
CA GLY A 255 27.46 5.25 -1.02
C GLY A 255 26.47 6.10 -1.82
N GLY A 256 26.79 7.39 -1.95
CA GLY A 256 25.89 8.39 -2.54
C GLY A 256 25.27 9.32 -1.50
N ARG A 257 24.79 10.48 -1.96
CA ARG A 257 24.09 11.44 -1.09
C ARG A 257 22.65 10.99 -0.94
N LEU A 258 22.34 10.36 0.19
CA LEU A 258 21.00 9.88 0.55
C LEU A 258 20.34 10.85 1.51
N GLU A 259 19.13 11.30 1.18
CA GLU A 259 18.41 12.30 1.96
C GLU A 259 17.07 11.74 2.49
N ARG A 260 16.63 12.27 3.65
CA ARG A 260 15.29 12.02 4.20
C ARG A 260 14.32 13.19 3.98
N ARG A 261 14.82 14.42 3.95
CA ARG A 261 14.07 15.68 3.76
C ARG A 261 12.87 15.84 4.72
N SER A 262 13.12 15.73 6.02
CA SER A 262 12.08 15.83 7.06
C SER A 262 11.41 17.21 7.10
N GLU A 263 12.18 18.30 7.09
CA GLU A 263 11.63 19.66 7.16
C GLU A 263 10.74 20.01 5.96
N GLU A 264 11.18 19.67 4.75
CA GLU A 264 10.41 19.84 3.51
C GLU A 264 9.05 19.14 3.62
N TYR A 265 9.07 17.88 4.07
CA TYR A 265 7.87 17.08 4.22
C TYR A 265 6.91 17.69 5.24
N LEU A 266 7.41 18.05 6.42
CA LEU A 266 6.60 18.64 7.48
C LEU A 266 5.95 19.95 7.01
N ALA A 267 6.69 20.81 6.31
CA ALA A 267 6.14 22.05 5.75
C ALA A 267 4.93 21.81 4.82
N HIS A 268 4.94 20.73 4.04
CA HIS A 268 3.83 20.39 3.13
C HIS A 268 2.59 19.81 3.81
N ILE A 269 2.73 19.29 5.03
CA ILE A 269 1.61 18.73 5.80
C ILE A 269 1.12 19.66 6.92
N ASP A 270 1.68 20.87 7.06
CA ASP A 270 1.14 21.88 7.97
C ASP A 270 -0.27 22.27 7.54
N GLY A 271 -1.24 22.13 8.46
CA GLY A 271 -2.66 22.33 8.19
C GLY A 271 -3.42 21.08 7.70
N LEU A 272 -2.75 19.92 7.54
CA LEU A 272 -3.39 18.69 7.08
C LEU A 272 -4.48 18.22 8.06
N LYS A 273 -5.66 17.84 7.55
CA LYS A 273 -6.76 17.31 8.39
C LYS A 273 -6.32 16.02 9.11
N TYR A 274 -6.56 15.94 10.41
CA TYR A 274 -6.20 14.79 11.25
C TYR A 274 -7.45 14.07 11.77
N GLY A 275 -7.50 12.74 11.64
CA GLY A 275 -8.66 11.95 12.06
C GLY A 275 -9.90 12.20 11.22
N GLN A 276 -11.09 11.90 11.77
CA GLN A 276 -12.36 12.02 11.02
C GLN A 276 -12.69 13.48 10.73
N SER A 277 -13.29 13.78 9.58
CA SER A 277 -13.61 15.17 9.20
C SER A 277 -14.52 15.88 10.22
N ARG A 278 -15.41 15.13 10.88
CA ARG A 278 -16.28 15.63 11.97
C ARG A 278 -15.52 16.06 13.23
N ASP A 279 -14.30 15.58 13.44
CA ASP A 279 -13.50 15.90 14.62
C ASP A 279 -12.93 17.32 14.54
N ARG A 280 -12.93 17.93 13.34
CA ARG A 280 -12.38 19.27 13.06
C ARG A 280 -10.93 19.45 13.53
N ARG A 281 -10.14 18.37 13.53
CA ARG A 281 -8.72 18.38 13.92
C ARG A 281 -7.78 18.51 12.73
N TYR A 282 -6.60 19.08 12.96
CA TYR A 282 -5.57 19.26 11.94
C TYR A 282 -4.17 19.22 12.55
N LEU A 283 -3.18 18.89 11.72
CA LEU A 283 -1.77 18.97 12.07
C LEU A 283 -1.30 20.41 12.00
N LYS A 284 -0.61 20.85 13.04
CA LYS A 284 0.20 22.06 13.07
C LYS A 284 1.65 21.68 13.25
N ILE A 285 2.54 22.23 12.43
CA ILE A 285 3.98 22.06 12.63
C ILE A 285 4.49 23.11 13.61
N TYR A 286 4.90 22.64 14.78
CA TYR A 286 5.49 23.45 15.84
C TYR A 286 7.01 23.45 15.72
N THR A 287 7.64 24.59 16.04
CA THR A 287 9.10 24.73 16.07
C THR A 287 9.55 24.84 17.52
N VAL A 288 10.32 23.87 17.99
CA VAL A 288 10.84 23.82 19.36
C VAL A 288 11.67 25.05 19.66
N GLN A 289 11.36 25.73 20.78
CA GLN A 289 12.14 26.84 21.29
C GLN A 289 13.21 26.35 22.27
N ALA A 290 14.25 27.16 22.49
CA ALA A 290 15.36 26.81 23.38
C ALA A 290 14.87 26.35 24.77
N GLY A 291 15.26 25.12 25.16
CA GLY A 291 14.96 24.56 26.48
C GLY A 291 13.54 24.04 26.68
N GLU A 292 12.69 24.02 25.66
CA GLU A 292 11.33 23.47 25.78
C GLU A 292 11.32 21.96 25.94
N THR A 293 10.44 21.47 26.82
CA THR A 293 10.07 20.06 26.89
C THR A 293 8.76 19.79 26.15
N LEU A 294 8.47 18.52 25.84
CA LEU A 294 7.17 18.14 25.27
C LEU A 294 5.99 18.59 26.16
N GLN A 295 6.16 18.59 27.48
CA GLN A 295 5.13 19.05 28.42
C GLN A 295 4.86 20.56 28.29
N ASP A 296 5.91 21.35 28.06
CA ASP A 296 5.76 22.80 27.88
C ASP A 296 5.04 23.10 26.56
N ILE A 297 5.35 22.35 25.51
CA ILE A 297 4.68 22.45 24.21
C ILE A 297 3.21 22.03 24.36
N ALA A 298 2.92 20.93 25.06
CA ALA A 298 1.55 20.48 25.31
C ALA A 298 0.73 21.53 26.08
N GLN A 299 1.29 22.14 27.13
CA GLN A 299 0.64 23.24 27.85
C GLN A 299 0.37 24.44 26.93
N LYS A 300 1.34 24.82 26.09
CA LYS A 300 1.25 26.00 25.23
C LYS A 300 0.26 25.81 24.08
N THR A 301 0.24 24.62 23.48
CA THR A 301 -0.49 24.36 22.23
C THR A 301 -1.83 23.67 22.46
N LEU A 302 -1.91 22.77 23.46
CA LEU A 302 -3.11 21.97 23.77
C LEU A 302 -3.81 22.45 25.05
N GLY A 303 -3.20 23.38 25.79
CA GLY A 303 -3.72 23.89 27.06
C GLY A 303 -3.57 22.94 28.24
N ASP A 304 -2.92 21.78 28.06
CA ASP A 304 -2.89 20.70 29.05
C ASP A 304 -1.58 19.91 28.98
N ARG A 305 -0.78 19.94 30.06
CA ARG A 305 0.46 19.15 30.19
C ARG A 305 0.22 17.64 30.13
N GLN A 306 -0.96 17.16 30.51
CA GLN A 306 -1.28 15.73 30.48
C GLN A 306 -1.45 15.20 29.05
N LYS A 307 -1.52 16.08 28.03
CA LYS A 307 -1.56 15.71 26.61
C LYS A 307 -0.20 15.58 25.95
N THR A 308 0.88 15.50 26.74
CA THR A 308 2.25 15.24 26.25
C THR A 308 2.30 13.98 25.38
N TRP A 309 1.59 12.92 25.78
CA TRP A 309 1.49 11.67 25.02
C TRP A 309 0.95 11.86 23.59
N GLU A 310 0.05 12.83 23.34
CA GLU A 310 -0.49 13.08 21.99
C GLU A 310 0.61 13.57 21.05
N ILE A 311 1.47 14.49 21.54
CA ILE A 311 2.60 15.03 20.79
C ILE A 311 3.67 13.96 20.62
N ALA A 312 3.99 13.21 21.67
CA ALA A 312 4.97 12.13 21.62
C ALA A 312 4.56 11.06 20.58
N PHE A 313 3.29 10.62 20.63
CA PHE A 313 2.76 9.58 19.76
C PHE A 313 2.80 9.96 18.27
N VAL A 314 2.32 11.15 17.90
CA VAL A 314 2.29 11.57 16.49
C VAL A 314 3.69 11.78 15.90
N ASN A 315 4.69 12.05 16.74
CA ASN A 315 6.09 12.23 16.32
C ASN A 315 6.98 10.98 16.50
N ARG A 316 6.42 9.86 17.00
CA ARG A 316 7.17 8.62 17.28
C ARG A 316 8.28 8.83 18.33
N LEU A 317 8.00 9.63 19.34
CA LEU A 317 8.91 9.96 20.44
C LEU A 317 8.42 9.34 21.75
N GLU A 318 9.33 9.19 22.71
CA GLU A 318 9.01 8.96 24.13
C GLU A 318 8.72 10.31 24.80
N GLU A 319 7.89 10.34 25.86
CA GLU A 319 7.45 11.59 26.49
C GLU A 319 8.58 12.41 27.14
N ASP A 320 9.68 11.76 27.50
CA ASP A 320 10.88 12.35 28.10
C ASP A 320 12.00 12.60 27.08
N THR A 321 11.72 12.43 25.78
CA THR A 321 12.71 12.68 24.71
C THR A 321 13.24 14.12 24.81
N PRO A 322 14.56 14.33 24.96
CA PRO A 322 15.15 15.65 24.90
C PRO A 322 14.96 16.28 23.53
N LEU A 323 14.47 17.52 23.49
CA LEU A 323 14.21 18.25 22.24
C LEU A 323 15.35 19.21 21.89
N GLN A 324 15.57 19.42 20.60
CA GLN A 324 16.53 20.41 20.11
C GLN A 324 15.83 21.69 19.66
N GLU A 325 16.43 22.85 19.94
CA GLU A 325 15.94 24.12 19.40
C GLU A 325 15.88 24.08 17.87
N GLY A 326 14.77 24.56 17.31
CA GLY A 326 14.53 24.55 15.86
C GLY A 326 13.92 23.26 15.32
N GLU A 327 13.89 22.18 16.11
CA GLU A 327 13.25 20.92 15.73
C GLU A 327 11.77 21.13 15.41
N LYS A 328 11.28 20.39 14.40
CA LYS A 328 9.90 20.50 13.92
C LYS A 328 9.08 19.31 14.41
N LEU A 329 8.02 19.60 15.14
CA LEU A 329 7.12 18.58 15.69
C LEU A 329 5.70 18.75 15.14
N LYS A 330 5.04 17.63 14.87
CA LYS A 330 3.60 17.58 14.59
C LYS A 330 2.84 17.77 15.90
N VAL A 331 1.87 18.68 15.90
CA VAL A 331 0.91 18.87 17.00
C VAL A 331 -0.50 18.78 16.44
N VAL A 332 -1.40 18.08 17.10
CA VAL A 332 -2.80 17.93 16.66
C VAL A 332 -3.65 18.99 17.34
N LEU A 333 -4.16 19.96 16.57
CA LEU A 333 -5.02 21.04 17.07
C LEU A 333 -6.46 20.81 16.65
N GLN A 334 -7.40 21.37 17.40
CA GLN A 334 -8.83 21.40 17.07
C GLN A 334 -9.21 22.78 16.54
N LYS A 335 -9.99 22.86 15.45
CA LYS A 335 -10.58 24.12 14.99
C LYS A 335 -11.76 24.49 15.90
N GLU A 336 -11.75 25.71 16.40
CA GLU A 336 -12.90 26.36 17.05
C GLU A 336 -14.14 26.34 16.16
#